data_AF-A0A812ZQZ1-F1
#
_entry.id   AF-A0A812ZQZ1-F1
#
_cell.length_a   1.000
_cell.length_b   1.000
_cell.length_c   1.000
_cell.angle_alpha   90.00
_cell.angle_beta   90.00
_cell.angle_gamma   90.00
#
_symmetry.space_group_name_H-M   'P 1'
#
loop_
_entity.id
_entity.type
_entity.pdbx_description
1 polymer ?
#
loop_
_entity_poly.entity_id
_entity_poly.type
_entity_poly.pdbx_seq_one_letter_code
_entity_poly.pdbx_strand_id
1 'polypeptide(L)'
;MVFGVSWIRPLVALTIVPFLLLLVLEKGGGSLALWSAVLPAPEGVRPNQVQLRGAVKPVVVDDEEVIQMEPRGPRARADRAYLSLLFLVGYFFWTVRHYAPLTQQPSANPRSATIMEDSPLCICRHVSLPNCFLSFYCEHARNAHTLEKTGMVSYYWQGALASACCMPCTILYFYSAVRTALGGGRADPVASCCYAFFCPWCVLAQQAEALDAATGQELQAFLQVSRTRRPKAGCGTDEEQEELLRKPEGEIM
;
A
#
# COMPACT_ATOMS: atom_id res chain seq x y z
N MET A 1 1.84 29.82 4.78
CA MET A 1 0.82 30.11 3.75
C MET A 1 -0.34 29.15 3.96
N VAL A 2 -1.50 29.65 4.40
CA VAL A 2 -2.70 28.85 4.69
C VAL A 2 -3.72 29.19 3.61
N PHE A 3 -3.97 28.28 2.67
CA PHE A 3 -5.04 28.45 1.68
C PHE A 3 -6.39 28.14 2.33
N GLY A 4 -7.28 29.14 2.37
CA GLY A 4 -8.60 29.07 2.99
C GLY A 4 -9.56 28.16 2.23
N VAL A 5 -10.14 27.20 2.95
CA VAL A 5 -11.04 26.17 2.41
C VAL A 5 -12.49 26.50 2.79
N SER A 6 -13.12 27.43 2.06
CA SER A 6 -14.49 27.91 2.37
C SER A 6 -15.55 27.51 1.34
N TRP A 7 -15.32 26.46 0.53
CA TRP A 7 -16.26 26.04 -0.54
C TRP A 7 -16.81 24.61 -0.41
N ILE A 8 -16.59 23.88 0.70
CA ILE A 8 -16.77 22.41 0.72
C ILE A 8 -18.18 21.91 1.11
N ARG A 9 -19.11 22.75 1.58
CA ARG A 9 -20.39 22.25 2.10
C ARG A 9 -21.34 21.56 1.08
N PRO A 10 -21.32 21.81 -0.25
CA PRO A 10 -22.12 21.01 -1.18
C PRO A 10 -21.40 19.77 -1.77
N LEU A 11 -20.12 19.54 -1.45
CA LEU A 11 -19.31 18.49 -2.09
C LEU A 11 -19.51 17.08 -1.50
N VAL A 12 -20.11 16.95 -0.31
CA VAL A 12 -20.39 15.63 0.28
C VAL A 12 -21.45 14.86 -0.51
N ALA A 13 -22.43 15.55 -1.10
CA ALA A 13 -23.42 14.92 -1.99
C ALA A 13 -22.82 14.51 -3.34
N LEU A 14 -21.75 15.18 -3.79
CA LEU A 14 -21.04 14.92 -5.05
C LEU A 14 -19.98 13.81 -4.95
N THR A 15 -19.68 13.28 -3.77
CA THR A 15 -18.72 12.16 -3.59
C THR A 15 -19.39 10.78 -3.53
N ILE A 16 -20.69 10.73 -3.20
CA ILE A 16 -21.48 9.48 -3.20
C ILE A 16 -21.83 9.05 -4.63
N VAL A 17 -22.11 10.01 -5.53
CA VAL A 17 -22.53 9.74 -6.92
C VAL A 17 -21.41 9.08 -7.76
N PRO A 18 -20.14 9.50 -7.71
CA PRO A 18 -19.03 8.81 -8.36
C PRO A 18 -18.78 7.41 -7.80
N PHE A 19 -19.06 7.19 -6.51
CA PHE A 19 -18.90 5.88 -5.86
C PHE A 19 -19.95 4.88 -6.37
N LEU A 20 -21.20 5.32 -6.56
CA LEU A 20 -22.23 4.55 -7.25
C LEU A 20 -21.90 4.36 -8.74
N LEU A 21 -21.29 5.36 -9.39
CA LEU A 21 -20.88 5.26 -10.79
C LEU A 21 -19.72 4.26 -10.99
N LEU A 22 -18.76 4.19 -10.06
CA LEU A 22 -17.68 3.19 -10.08
C LEU A 22 -18.18 1.77 -9.78
N LEU A 23 -19.12 1.62 -8.85
CA LEU A 23 -19.82 0.34 -8.64
C LEU A 23 -20.63 -0.11 -9.87
N VAL A 24 -21.11 0.86 -10.67
CA VAL A 24 -21.79 0.59 -11.95
C VAL A 24 -20.80 0.29 -13.07
N LEU A 25 -19.62 0.93 -13.09
CA LEU A 25 -18.57 0.68 -14.09
C LEU A 25 -17.79 -0.63 -13.84
N GLU A 26 -17.76 -1.14 -12.60
CA GLU A 26 -17.19 -2.47 -12.30
C GLU A 26 -18.04 -3.63 -12.85
N LYS A 27 -19.31 -3.38 -13.21
CA LYS A 27 -20.09 -4.32 -14.05
C LYS A 27 -19.50 -4.48 -15.46
N GLY A 28 -18.60 -3.59 -15.88
CA GLY A 28 -17.92 -3.59 -17.17
C GLY A 28 -16.55 -4.26 -17.17
N GLY A 29 -16.31 -5.33 -16.39
CA GLY A 29 -15.36 -6.42 -16.71
C GLY A 29 -13.94 -6.12 -17.23
N GLY A 30 -13.36 -4.93 -17.02
CA GLY A 30 -12.18 -4.50 -17.80
C GLY A 30 -10.80 -4.68 -17.14
N SER A 31 -10.69 -4.65 -15.81
CA SER A 31 -9.36 -4.44 -15.19
C SER A 31 -8.55 -5.72 -14.93
N LEU A 32 -9.19 -6.88 -14.77
CA LEU A 32 -8.48 -8.16 -14.56
C LEU A 32 -8.11 -8.89 -15.87
N ALA A 33 -8.62 -8.45 -17.03
CA ALA A 33 -8.29 -9.07 -18.31
C ALA A 33 -6.91 -8.66 -18.85
N LEU A 34 -6.36 -7.52 -18.41
CA LEU A 34 -5.10 -6.99 -18.94
C LEU A 34 -3.84 -7.70 -18.37
N TRP A 35 -3.95 -8.33 -17.20
CA TRP A 35 -2.82 -9.03 -16.58
C TRP A 35 -2.65 -10.48 -17.08
N SER A 36 -3.70 -11.08 -17.62
CA SER A 36 -3.63 -12.43 -18.22
C SER A 36 -2.93 -12.46 -19.59
N ALA A 37 -2.72 -11.30 -20.22
CA ALA A 37 -2.13 -11.20 -21.56
C ALA A 37 -0.60 -11.02 -21.57
N VAL A 38 0.05 -10.89 -20.40
CA VAL A 38 1.47 -10.50 -20.30
C VAL A 38 2.39 -11.60 -19.78
N LEU A 39 1.86 -12.73 -19.29
CA LEU A 39 2.69 -13.84 -18.84
C LEU A 39 2.74 -14.97 -19.89
N PRO A 40 3.90 -15.26 -20.50
CA PRO A 40 4.07 -16.46 -21.31
C PRO A 40 3.94 -17.68 -20.40
N ALA A 41 3.13 -18.66 -20.81
CA ALA A 41 2.96 -19.91 -20.08
C ALA A 41 4.30 -20.68 -20.01
N PRO A 42 4.73 -21.16 -18.83
CA PRO A 42 5.94 -21.97 -18.73
C PRO A 42 5.66 -23.39 -19.25
N GLU A 43 6.34 -23.77 -20.34
CA GLU A 43 6.37 -25.14 -20.85
C GLU A 43 7.19 -26.03 -19.91
N GLY A 44 6.60 -27.13 -19.42
CA GLY A 44 7.37 -28.35 -19.13
C GLY A 44 7.63 -28.76 -17.67
N VAL A 45 6.60 -28.93 -16.84
CA VAL A 45 6.76 -29.67 -15.56
C VAL A 45 5.73 -30.80 -15.45
N ARG A 46 6.20 -32.05 -15.47
CA ARG A 46 5.40 -33.27 -15.25
C ARG A 46 5.36 -33.63 -13.75
N PRO A 47 4.19 -33.81 -13.11
CA PRO A 47 4.12 -34.24 -11.72
C PRO A 47 4.02 -35.77 -11.57
N ASN A 48 4.84 -36.33 -10.68
CA ASN A 48 4.79 -37.72 -10.21
C ASN A 48 3.65 -37.90 -9.19
N GLN A 49 2.87 -38.97 -9.35
CA GLN A 49 1.74 -39.33 -8.49
C GLN A 49 2.17 -39.94 -7.14
N VAL A 50 1.56 -39.46 -6.05
CA VAL A 50 1.48 -40.16 -4.75
C VAL A 50 0.01 -40.58 -4.55
N GLN A 51 -0.25 -41.88 -4.58
CA GLN A 51 -1.59 -42.49 -4.41
C GLN A 51 -2.01 -42.52 -2.93
N LEU A 52 -3.21 -42.00 -2.63
CA LEU A 52 -3.96 -42.29 -1.40
C LEU A 52 -5.34 -42.84 -1.78
N ARG A 53 -5.62 -44.05 -1.31
CA ARG A 53 -6.82 -44.85 -1.59
C ARG A 53 -8.06 -44.27 -0.90
N GLY A 54 -9.05 -43.87 -1.68
CA GLY A 54 -10.44 -43.69 -1.28
C GLY A 54 -11.32 -43.90 -2.52
N ALA A 55 -12.25 -44.86 -2.46
CA ALA A 55 -12.95 -45.43 -3.61
C ALA A 55 -13.80 -44.39 -4.37
N VAL A 56 -13.23 -43.87 -5.46
CA VAL A 56 -13.95 -43.15 -6.51
C VAL A 56 -14.08 -44.09 -7.71
N LYS A 57 -15.29 -44.16 -8.27
CA LYS A 57 -15.61 -44.97 -9.45
C LYS A 57 -14.71 -44.55 -10.62
N PRO A 58 -13.97 -45.48 -11.26
CA PRO A 58 -13.07 -45.13 -12.34
C PRO A 58 -13.89 -44.81 -13.60
N VAL A 59 -13.95 -43.53 -13.96
CA VAL A 59 -14.24 -43.12 -15.33
C VAL A 59 -12.88 -43.08 -16.02
N VAL A 60 -12.60 -44.09 -16.84
CA VAL A 60 -11.40 -44.16 -17.66
C VAL A 60 -11.62 -43.23 -18.86
N VAL A 61 -10.97 -42.07 -18.81
CA VAL A 61 -10.70 -41.20 -19.95
C VAL A 61 -9.21 -40.90 -19.85
N ASP A 62 -8.46 -41.36 -20.86
CA ASP A 62 -7.10 -40.90 -21.11
C ASP A 62 -7.12 -39.37 -21.39
N ASP A 63 -6.02 -38.70 -21.02
CA ASP A 63 -5.66 -37.29 -21.29
C ASP A 63 -6.07 -36.21 -20.25
N GLU A 64 -5.06 -35.39 -19.89
CA GLU A 64 -5.03 -34.19 -19.04
C GLU A 64 -6.31 -33.84 -18.24
N GLU A 65 -6.24 -34.00 -16.91
CA GLU A 65 -7.19 -33.42 -15.96
C GLU A 65 -7.00 -31.90 -15.92
N VAL A 66 -7.53 -31.22 -16.95
CA VAL A 66 -7.67 -29.77 -16.99
C VAL A 66 -8.56 -29.39 -15.81
N ILE A 67 -7.96 -28.82 -14.76
CA ILE A 67 -8.69 -28.19 -13.66
C ILE A 67 -9.50 -27.04 -14.27
N GLN A 68 -10.74 -27.31 -14.64
CA GLN A 68 -11.68 -26.29 -15.09
C GLN A 68 -11.97 -25.39 -13.89
N MET A 69 -11.25 -24.27 -13.79
CA MET A 69 -11.62 -23.20 -12.88
C MET A 69 -12.97 -22.66 -13.33
N GLU A 70 -14.05 -23.11 -12.68
CA GLU A 70 -15.38 -22.59 -12.95
C GLU A 70 -15.38 -21.07 -12.72
N PRO A 71 -15.84 -20.27 -13.70
CA PRO A 71 -15.83 -18.83 -13.57
C PRO A 71 -16.65 -18.43 -12.33
N ARG A 72 -15.98 -17.86 -11.32
CA ARG A 72 -16.62 -17.36 -10.10
C ARG A 72 -17.81 -16.49 -10.47
N GLY A 73 -19.02 -16.95 -10.13
CA GLY A 73 -20.27 -16.29 -10.49
C GLY A 73 -20.36 -14.85 -9.96
N PRO A 74 -21.28 -14.02 -10.50
CA PRO A 74 -21.44 -12.60 -10.14
C PRO A 74 -21.57 -12.33 -8.64
N ARG A 75 -22.14 -13.27 -7.86
CA ARG A 75 -22.28 -13.18 -6.40
C ARG A 75 -20.92 -13.07 -5.70
N ALA A 76 -19.93 -13.88 -6.11
CA ALA A 76 -18.60 -13.87 -5.51
C ALA A 76 -17.83 -12.56 -5.73
N ARG A 77 -18.16 -11.80 -6.80
CA ARG A 77 -17.57 -10.46 -7.03
C ARG A 77 -18.20 -9.43 -6.11
N ALA A 78 -19.53 -9.44 -5.99
CA ALA A 78 -20.26 -8.55 -5.08
C ALA A 78 -19.83 -8.72 -3.63
N ASP A 79 -19.65 -9.97 -3.18
CA ASP A 79 -19.21 -10.27 -1.82
C ASP A 79 -17.82 -9.69 -1.53
N ARG A 80 -16.89 -9.76 -2.49
CA ARG A 80 -15.54 -9.16 -2.34
C ARG A 80 -15.59 -7.65 -2.29
N ALA A 81 -16.33 -7.01 -3.20
CA ALA A 81 -16.46 -5.56 -3.21
C ALA A 81 -17.07 -5.05 -1.89
N TYR A 82 -18.09 -5.76 -1.39
CA TYR A 82 -18.72 -5.45 -0.11
C TYR A 82 -17.75 -5.60 1.07
N LEU A 83 -17.01 -6.70 1.14
CA LEU A 83 -16.00 -6.91 2.19
C LEU A 83 -14.87 -5.87 2.12
N SER A 84 -14.39 -5.53 0.92
CA SER A 84 -13.39 -4.49 0.71
C SER A 84 -13.90 -3.12 1.18
N LEU A 85 -15.16 -2.79 0.90
CA LEU A 85 -15.80 -1.55 1.36
C LEU A 85 -15.94 -1.52 2.88
N LEU A 86 -16.41 -2.60 3.49
CA LEU A 86 -16.51 -2.72 4.95
C LEU A 86 -15.13 -2.57 5.60
N PHE A 87 -14.10 -3.21 5.04
CA PHE A 87 -12.74 -3.07 5.53
C PHE A 87 -12.24 -1.63 5.41
N LEU A 88 -12.45 -0.98 4.26
CA LEU A 88 -12.04 0.41 4.02
C LEU A 88 -12.66 1.36 5.05
N VAL A 89 -13.95 1.18 5.35
CA VAL A 89 -14.69 1.98 6.36
C VAL A 89 -14.22 1.65 7.77
N GLY A 90 -14.12 0.37 8.14
CA GLY A 90 -13.63 -0.04 9.45
C GLY A 90 -12.22 0.46 9.73
N TYR A 91 -11.31 0.30 8.77
CA TYR A 91 -9.93 0.75 8.85
C TYR A 91 -9.82 2.26 9.07
N PHE A 92 -10.71 3.06 8.45
CA PHE A 92 -10.77 4.50 8.69
C PHE A 92 -11.07 4.83 10.15
N PHE A 93 -12.10 4.19 10.73
CA PHE A 93 -12.50 4.45 12.11
C PHE A 93 -11.51 3.93 13.14
N TRP A 94 -10.96 2.72 12.95
CA TRP A 94 -10.04 2.10 13.92
C TRP A 94 -8.62 2.63 13.85
N THR A 95 -8.08 2.84 12.65
CA THR A 95 -6.66 3.14 12.46
C THR A 95 -6.47 4.60 12.08
N VAL A 96 -7.03 5.00 10.93
CA VAL A 96 -6.73 6.31 10.32
C VAL A 96 -7.10 7.45 11.24
N ARG A 97 -8.28 7.42 11.87
CA ARG A 97 -8.72 8.50 12.77
C ARG A 97 -7.81 8.68 14.00
N HIS A 98 -7.16 7.61 14.46
CA HIS A 98 -6.29 7.62 15.64
C HIS A 98 -4.80 7.84 15.31
N TYR A 99 -4.46 7.78 14.03
CA TYR A 99 -3.10 8.01 13.55
C TYR A 99 -2.80 9.52 13.49
N ALA A 100 -1.65 9.93 14.02
CA ALA A 100 -1.25 11.33 14.06
C ALA A 100 -0.86 11.81 12.65
N PRO A 101 -1.30 13.01 12.22
CA PRO A 101 -0.87 13.56 10.96
C PRO A 101 0.60 13.99 11.04
N LEU A 102 1.32 13.89 9.93
CA LEU A 102 2.74 14.25 9.84
C LEU A 102 2.97 15.75 10.09
N THR A 103 1.96 16.59 9.85
CA THR A 103 2.00 18.04 10.06
C THR A 103 2.28 18.49 11.51
N GLN A 104 2.21 17.58 12.49
CA GLN A 104 2.41 17.91 13.90
C GLN A 104 3.83 17.65 14.43
N GLN A 105 4.75 17.13 13.60
CA GLN A 105 6.14 16.86 14.00
C GLN A 105 7.14 17.57 13.06
N PRO A 106 8.35 17.90 13.53
CA PRO A 106 9.39 18.41 12.65
C PRO A 106 9.58 17.42 11.48
N SER A 107 9.46 17.95 10.26
CA SER A 107 9.62 17.23 9.01
C SER A 107 10.91 16.42 9.00
N ALA A 108 10.84 15.19 8.49
CA ALA A 108 11.96 14.26 8.27
C ALA A 108 12.70 13.82 9.55
N ASN A 109 12.26 12.70 10.13
CA ASN A 109 13.13 11.93 11.03
C ASN A 109 14.25 11.30 10.17
N PRO A 110 15.54 11.34 10.58
CA PRO A 110 16.61 10.66 9.84
C PRO A 110 16.28 9.19 9.54
N ARG A 111 15.57 8.49 10.42
CA ARG A 111 15.13 7.11 10.18
C ARG A 111 14.11 6.99 9.04
N SER A 112 13.18 7.93 8.88
CA SER A 112 12.23 7.86 7.76
C SER A 112 12.92 8.21 6.44
N ALA A 113 13.90 9.12 6.47
CA ALA A 113 14.73 9.45 5.32
C ALA A 113 15.52 8.24 4.82
N THR A 114 16.19 7.49 5.69
CA THR A 114 16.94 6.28 5.30
C THR A 114 16.04 5.21 4.69
N ILE A 115 14.86 4.96 5.28
CA ILE A 115 13.86 4.04 4.71
C ILE A 115 13.41 4.48 3.32
N MET A 116 13.26 5.79 3.10
CA MET A 116 12.92 6.31 1.78
C MET A 116 14.11 6.19 0.81
N GLU A 117 15.35 6.36 1.23
CA GLU A 117 16.54 6.23 0.37
C GLU A 117 16.72 4.83 -0.23
N ASP A 118 16.27 3.80 0.49
CA ASP A 118 16.29 2.43 -0.01
C ASP A 118 15.43 2.22 -1.26
N SER A 119 15.78 1.20 -2.05
CA SER A 119 14.93 0.78 -3.16
C SER A 119 13.64 0.13 -2.63
N PRO A 120 12.46 0.42 -3.22
CA PRO A 120 11.20 -0.21 -2.78
C PRO A 120 11.25 -1.74 -2.83
N LEU A 121 12.01 -2.32 -3.76
CA LEU A 121 12.12 -3.78 -3.91
C LEU A 121 12.86 -4.43 -2.74
N CYS A 122 13.85 -3.74 -2.17
CA CYS A 122 14.61 -4.26 -1.03
C CYS A 122 13.87 -4.09 0.30
N ILE A 123 12.94 -3.14 0.38
CA ILE A 123 12.32 -2.75 1.65
C ILE A 123 11.54 -3.89 2.31
N CYS A 124 10.97 -4.82 1.53
CA CYS A 124 10.19 -5.94 2.06
C CYS A 124 10.99 -6.85 3.02
N ARG A 125 12.32 -6.75 3.05
CA ARG A 125 13.19 -7.44 4.02
C ARG A 125 13.18 -6.80 5.42
N HIS A 126 12.80 -5.53 5.51
CA HIS A 126 12.89 -4.72 6.74
C HIS A 126 11.55 -4.12 7.18
N VAL A 127 10.53 -4.08 6.30
CA VAL A 127 9.18 -3.61 6.68
C VAL A 127 8.56 -4.55 7.71
N SER A 128 7.86 -3.95 8.68
CA SER A 128 7.07 -4.70 9.65
C SER A 128 6.00 -5.57 8.96
N LEU A 129 5.78 -6.80 9.47
CA LEU A 129 4.81 -7.72 8.89
C LEU A 129 3.41 -7.08 8.71
N PRO A 130 2.86 -6.31 9.66
CA PRO A 130 1.56 -5.65 9.48
C PRO A 130 1.52 -4.67 8.30
N ASN A 131 2.57 -3.86 8.12
CA ASN A 131 2.67 -2.93 6.99
C ASN A 131 2.79 -3.66 5.65
N CYS A 132 3.51 -4.79 5.63
CA CYS A 132 3.57 -5.66 4.47
C CYS A 132 2.18 -6.22 4.15
N PHE A 133 1.52 -6.91 5.09
CA PHE A 133 0.16 -7.46 4.87
C PHE A 133 -0.86 -6.42 4.42
N LEU A 134 -0.88 -5.24 5.05
CA LEU A 134 -1.80 -4.17 4.64
C LEU A 134 -1.50 -3.61 3.25
N SER A 135 -0.24 -3.52 2.87
CA SER A 135 0.15 -3.05 1.54
C SER A 135 -0.22 -4.03 0.43
N PHE A 136 -0.19 -5.34 0.71
CA PHE A 136 -0.54 -6.39 -0.25
C PHE A 136 -2.04 -6.65 -0.36
N TYR A 137 -2.76 -6.66 0.76
CA TYR A 137 -4.18 -7.07 0.79
C TYR A 137 -5.14 -5.90 0.90
N CYS A 138 -4.65 -4.71 1.27
CA CYS A 138 -5.47 -3.55 1.57
C CYS A 138 -4.89 -2.27 0.96
N GLU A 139 -4.33 -2.39 -0.24
CA GLU A 139 -3.61 -1.34 -0.98
C GLU A 139 -4.34 0.00 -1.03
N HIS A 140 -5.65 -0.03 -1.32
CA HIS A 140 -6.50 1.16 -1.41
C HIS A 140 -6.60 1.92 -0.09
N ALA A 141 -6.84 1.18 1.00
CA ALA A 141 -6.97 1.72 2.34
C ALA A 141 -5.62 2.26 2.83
N ARG A 142 -4.54 1.50 2.59
CA ARG A 142 -3.20 1.88 3.03
C ARG A 142 -2.67 3.09 2.27
N ASN A 143 -2.84 3.15 0.95
CA ASN A 143 -2.41 4.31 0.17
C ASN A 143 -3.18 5.57 0.59
N ALA A 144 -4.51 5.47 0.73
CA ALA A 144 -5.36 6.57 1.19
C ALA A 144 -4.94 7.09 2.57
N HIS A 145 -4.58 6.18 3.48
CA HIS A 145 -4.05 6.53 4.79
C HIS A 145 -2.76 7.33 4.69
N THR A 146 -1.78 6.84 3.91
CA THR A 146 -0.52 7.55 3.69
C THR A 146 -0.78 8.95 3.14
N LEU A 147 -1.56 9.06 2.05
CA LEU A 147 -1.82 10.33 1.39
C LEU A 147 -2.48 11.37 2.32
N GLU A 148 -3.44 10.95 3.15
CA GLU A 148 -4.07 11.85 4.12
C GLU A 148 -3.09 12.26 5.23
N LYS A 149 -2.31 11.32 5.78
CA LYS A 149 -1.40 11.60 6.90
C LYS A 149 -0.17 12.40 6.50
N THR A 150 0.29 12.26 5.26
CA THR A 150 1.33 13.12 4.69
C THR A 150 0.78 14.46 4.17
N GLY A 151 -0.55 14.66 4.20
CA GLY A 151 -1.19 15.89 3.73
C GLY A 151 -1.21 16.09 2.21
N MET A 152 -1.04 15.01 1.43
CA MET A 152 -1.15 15.06 -0.04
C MET A 152 -2.62 15.22 -0.48
N VAL A 153 -3.54 14.65 0.29
CA VAL A 153 -4.98 14.83 0.13
C VAL A 153 -5.58 15.27 1.46
N SER A 154 -6.62 16.11 1.40
CA SER A 154 -7.26 16.63 2.62
C SER A 154 -8.16 15.62 3.31
N TYR A 155 -8.65 14.62 2.57
CA TYR A 155 -9.60 13.63 3.07
C TYR A 155 -9.22 12.23 2.61
N TYR A 156 -9.20 11.27 3.53
CA TYR A 156 -8.97 9.85 3.28
C TYR A 156 -9.73 9.29 2.06
N TRP A 157 -11.02 9.61 1.95
CA TRP A 157 -11.88 9.09 0.87
C TRP A 157 -11.43 9.50 -0.53
N GLN A 158 -10.78 10.66 -0.68
CA GLN A 158 -10.25 11.10 -1.97
C GLN A 158 -9.08 10.22 -2.40
N GLY A 159 -8.17 9.91 -1.47
CA GLY A 159 -7.06 8.99 -1.71
C GLY A 159 -7.55 7.57 -2.00
N ALA A 160 -8.58 7.10 -1.28
CA ALA A 160 -9.17 5.78 -1.51
C ALA A 160 -9.82 5.68 -2.89
N LEU A 161 -10.59 6.70 -3.29
CA LEU A 161 -11.24 6.78 -4.59
C LEU A 161 -10.24 6.85 -5.74
N ALA A 162 -9.20 7.68 -5.61
CA ALA A 162 -8.13 7.79 -6.61
C ALA A 162 -7.42 6.44 -6.80
N SER A 163 -7.07 5.80 -5.68
CA SER A 163 -6.44 4.48 -5.69
C SER A 163 -7.33 3.42 -6.34
N ALA A 164 -8.62 3.42 -6.05
CA ALA A 164 -9.57 2.44 -6.60
C ALA A 164 -9.79 2.62 -8.11
N CYS A 165 -9.60 3.83 -8.63
CA CYS A 165 -9.72 4.14 -10.05
C CYS A 165 -8.48 3.69 -10.85
N CYS A 166 -7.29 4.11 -10.43
CA CYS A 166 -6.02 3.65 -11.01
C CYS A 166 -4.92 3.75 -9.95
N MET A 167 -4.62 2.62 -9.30
CA MET A 167 -3.62 2.59 -8.24
C MET A 167 -2.19 2.94 -8.74
N PRO A 168 -1.66 2.36 -9.84
CA PRO A 168 -0.35 2.74 -10.37
C PRO A 168 -0.24 4.23 -10.73
N CYS A 169 -1.29 4.79 -11.36
CA CYS A 169 -1.33 6.20 -11.72
C CYS A 169 -1.29 7.10 -10.48
N THR A 170 -2.07 6.73 -9.45
CA THR A 170 -2.15 7.46 -8.18
C THR A 170 -0.80 7.44 -7.47
N ILE A 171 -0.15 6.27 -7.38
CA ILE A 171 1.19 6.15 -6.81
C ILE A 171 2.15 7.03 -7.61
N LEU A 172 2.24 6.88 -8.93
CA LEU A 172 3.16 7.65 -9.77
C LEU A 172 3.00 9.18 -9.58
N TYR A 173 1.75 9.65 -9.51
CA TYR A 173 1.45 11.07 -9.32
C TYR A 173 1.92 11.60 -7.96
N PHE A 174 1.67 10.86 -6.88
CA PHE A 174 1.99 11.32 -5.52
C PHE A 174 3.36 10.88 -5.02
N TYR A 175 4.05 9.93 -5.66
CA TYR A 175 5.23 9.26 -5.12
C TYR A 175 6.34 10.24 -4.73
N SER A 176 6.71 11.15 -5.63
CA SER A 176 7.76 12.13 -5.34
C SER A 176 7.37 13.08 -4.21
N ALA A 177 6.10 13.47 -4.11
CA ALA A 177 5.64 14.41 -3.09
C ALA A 177 5.55 13.75 -1.70
N VAL A 178 5.02 12.53 -1.64
CA VAL A 178 5.03 11.68 -0.43
C VAL A 178 6.46 11.43 0.04
N ARG A 179 7.37 11.09 -0.89
CA ARG A 179 8.78 10.86 -0.58
C ARG A 179 9.44 12.08 0.06
N THR A 180 9.24 13.26 -0.51
CA THR A 180 9.74 14.51 0.07
C THR A 180 9.12 14.82 1.43
N ALA A 181 7.83 14.55 1.62
CA ALA A 181 7.18 14.76 2.91
C ALA A 181 7.75 13.85 4.01
N LEU A 182 8.11 12.61 3.65
CA LEU A 182 8.70 11.63 4.57
C LEU A 182 10.22 11.80 4.77
N GLY A 183 10.82 12.84 4.18
CA GLY A 183 12.24 13.17 4.35
C GLY A 183 13.19 12.58 3.31
N GLY A 184 12.68 11.89 2.29
CA GLY A 184 13.50 11.43 1.17
C GLY A 184 13.70 12.52 0.10
N GLY A 185 14.71 12.36 -0.75
CA GLY A 185 14.93 13.21 -1.92
C GLY A 185 13.85 13.05 -3.01
N ARG A 186 13.90 13.86 -4.08
CA ARG A 186 13.00 13.67 -5.23
C ARG A 186 13.25 12.31 -5.89
N ALA A 187 12.18 11.60 -6.25
CA ALA A 187 12.30 10.32 -6.93
C ALA A 187 12.59 10.52 -8.43
N ASP A 188 13.40 9.64 -9.01
CA ASP A 188 13.56 9.57 -10.47
C ASP A 188 12.22 9.17 -11.12
N PRO A 189 11.67 9.95 -12.07
CA PRO A 189 10.37 9.67 -12.68
C PRO A 189 10.33 8.32 -13.40
N VAL A 190 11.44 7.88 -14.01
CA VAL A 190 11.50 6.60 -14.74
C VAL A 190 11.44 5.44 -13.76
N ALA A 191 12.31 5.45 -12.73
CA ALA A 191 12.25 4.45 -11.66
C ALA A 191 10.89 4.44 -10.95
N SER A 192 10.31 5.62 -10.69
CA SER A 192 8.99 5.75 -10.06
C SER A 192 7.89 5.10 -10.90
N CYS A 193 7.95 5.26 -12.23
CA CYS A 193 7.04 4.60 -13.16
C CYS A 193 7.20 3.07 -13.06
N CYS A 194 8.42 2.55 -13.13
CA CYS A 194 8.67 1.12 -12.99
C CYS A 194 8.13 0.57 -11.65
N TYR A 195 8.41 1.22 -10.53
CA TYR A 195 7.94 0.72 -9.23
C TYR A 195 6.41 0.79 -9.10
N ALA A 196 5.77 1.86 -9.59
CA ALA A 196 4.32 2.01 -9.54
C ALA A 196 3.58 0.92 -10.35
N PHE A 197 4.13 0.49 -11.49
CA PHE A 197 3.49 -0.50 -12.36
C PHE A 197 3.87 -1.96 -12.04
N PHE A 198 5.12 -2.23 -11.64
CA PHE A 198 5.60 -3.60 -11.45
C PHE A 198 5.61 -4.09 -9.99
N CYS A 199 5.72 -3.17 -9.01
CA CYS A 199 5.60 -3.53 -7.60
C CYS A 199 4.96 -2.41 -6.76
N PRO A 200 3.71 -2.04 -7.01
CA PRO A 200 3.06 -0.97 -6.27
C PRO A 200 2.98 -1.25 -4.76
N TRP A 201 2.76 -2.51 -4.35
CA TRP A 201 2.71 -2.88 -2.94
C TRP A 201 4.07 -2.68 -2.22
N CYS A 202 5.20 -2.84 -2.92
CA CYS A 202 6.53 -2.51 -2.39
C CYS A 202 6.61 -1.03 -2.03
N VAL A 203 6.12 -0.16 -2.93
CA VAL A 203 6.09 1.28 -2.73
C VAL A 203 5.19 1.66 -1.56
N LEU A 204 4.00 1.07 -1.47
CA LEU A 204 3.09 1.29 -0.36
C LEU A 204 3.69 0.82 0.98
N ALA A 205 4.37 -0.32 0.99
CA ALA A 205 5.05 -0.85 2.17
C ALA A 205 6.21 0.05 2.62
N GLN A 206 7.01 0.58 1.68
CA GLN A 206 8.04 1.56 1.99
C GLN A 206 7.48 2.83 2.61
N GLN A 207 6.48 3.44 1.96
CA GLN A 207 5.85 4.66 2.44
C GLN A 207 5.17 4.46 3.79
N ALA A 208 4.57 3.28 3.99
CA ALA A 208 3.96 2.87 5.24
C ALA A 208 4.97 2.85 6.39
N GLU A 209 6.10 2.17 6.20
CA GLU A 209 7.14 2.04 7.21
C GLU A 209 7.84 3.38 7.49
N ALA A 210 8.08 4.17 6.44
CA ALA A 210 8.62 5.52 6.58
C ALA A 210 7.66 6.46 7.34
N LEU A 211 6.35 6.37 7.11
CA LEU A 211 5.35 7.14 7.84
C LEU A 211 5.29 6.74 9.33
N ASP A 212 5.34 5.44 9.62
CA ASP A 212 5.42 4.90 10.97
C ASP A 212 6.69 5.42 11.68
N ALA A 213 7.85 5.37 11.03
CA ALA A 213 9.10 5.93 11.55
C ALA A 213 9.07 7.46 11.72
N ALA A 214 8.42 8.18 10.81
CA ALA A 214 8.33 9.63 10.84
C ALA A 214 7.41 10.13 11.96
N THR A 215 6.31 9.43 12.25
CA THR A 215 5.35 9.81 13.30
C THR A 215 5.68 9.23 14.66
N GLY A 216 6.58 8.23 14.71
CA GLY A 216 6.88 7.47 15.92
C GLY A 216 5.72 6.58 16.35
N GLN A 217 4.88 6.16 15.41
CA GLN A 217 3.77 5.23 15.61
C GLN A 217 4.03 3.95 14.85
N GLU A 218 3.57 2.82 15.38
CA GLU A 218 3.70 1.54 14.71
C GLU A 218 2.32 0.88 14.64
N LEU A 219 2.05 0.28 13.48
CA LEU A 219 0.84 -0.48 13.27
C LEU A 219 1.06 -1.91 13.76
N GLN A 220 0.41 -2.28 14.87
CA GLN A 220 0.54 -3.63 15.43
C GLN A 220 -0.37 -4.63 14.71
N ALA A 221 -0.12 -5.91 14.94
CA ALA A 221 -1.09 -6.95 14.61
C ALA A 221 -2.47 -6.54 15.18
N PHE A 222 -3.55 -6.71 14.39
CA PHE A 222 -4.93 -6.27 14.70
C PHE A 222 -5.28 -4.79 14.46
N LEU A 223 -4.58 -4.07 13.57
CA LEU A 223 -4.92 -2.69 13.17
C LEU A 223 -4.86 -1.67 14.33
N GLN A 224 -4.29 -2.06 15.46
CA GLN A 224 -4.11 -1.20 16.63
C GLN A 224 -2.92 -0.28 16.39
N VAL A 225 -3.17 1.02 16.56
CA VAL A 225 -2.10 2.02 16.51
C VAL A 225 -1.46 2.07 17.88
N SER A 226 -0.23 1.56 17.96
CA SER A 226 0.58 1.73 19.16
C SER A 226 1.49 2.94 18.96
N ARG A 227 1.57 3.81 19.96
CA ARG A 227 2.73 4.70 20.01
C ARG A 227 3.89 3.83 20.42
N THR A 228 4.83 3.61 19.50
CA THR A 228 6.15 3.12 19.86
C THR A 228 6.62 3.99 21.01
N ARG A 229 6.73 3.39 22.21
CA ARG A 229 7.51 4.05 23.26
C ARG A 229 8.85 4.27 22.59
N ARG A 230 9.26 5.53 22.44
CA ARG A 230 10.65 5.83 22.04
C ARG A 230 11.51 4.84 22.80
N PRO A 231 12.42 4.09 22.16
CA PRO A 231 13.42 3.37 22.93
C PRO A 231 13.94 4.40 23.93
N LYS A 232 13.79 4.11 25.23
CA LYS A 232 14.39 4.97 26.26
C LYS A 232 15.83 5.12 25.80
N ALA A 233 16.29 6.36 25.59
CA ALA A 233 17.62 6.69 25.10
C ALA A 233 18.68 5.96 25.93
N GLY A 234 19.04 4.75 25.54
CA GLY A 234 19.61 3.76 26.46
C GLY A 234 19.29 2.33 26.06
N CYS A 235 19.75 1.90 24.88
CA CYS A 235 20.58 0.70 24.73
C CYS A 235 20.94 0.54 23.24
N GLY A 236 21.99 1.25 22.82
CA GLY A 236 22.49 1.35 21.46
C GLY A 236 23.19 2.70 21.42
N THR A 237 24.51 2.67 21.51
CA THR A 237 25.38 3.81 21.80
C THR A 237 25.01 5.05 21.01
N ASP A 238 24.55 6.08 21.71
CA ASP A 238 24.31 7.42 21.17
C ASP A 238 25.54 7.97 20.43
N GLU A 239 26.73 7.38 20.65
CA GLU A 239 27.97 7.67 19.93
C GLU A 239 27.85 7.53 18.41
N GLU A 240 27.19 6.52 17.84
CA GLU A 240 27.21 6.34 16.36
C GLU A 240 26.27 7.35 15.66
N GLN A 241 25.15 7.69 16.30
CA GLN A 241 24.20 8.67 15.78
C GLN A 241 24.64 10.12 16.07
N GLU A 242 25.36 10.36 17.18
CA GLU A 242 26.00 11.62 17.50
C GLU A 242 27.29 11.84 16.67
N GLU A 243 28.03 10.79 16.31
CA GLU A 243 29.20 10.84 15.42
C GLU A 243 28.82 11.12 13.96
N LEU A 244 27.68 10.60 13.49
CA LEU A 244 27.08 10.99 12.21
C LEU A 244 26.61 12.46 12.19
N LEU A 245 26.13 12.99 13.32
CA LEU A 245 25.77 14.41 13.48
C LEU A 245 26.99 15.32 13.73
N ARG A 246 28.12 14.78 14.19
CA ARG A 246 29.35 15.53 14.43
C ARG A 246 30.23 15.67 13.21
N LYS A 247 29.96 14.95 12.12
CA LYS A 247 30.77 15.05 10.90
C LYS A 247 30.59 16.46 10.32
N PRO A 248 31.60 17.35 10.40
CA PRO A 248 31.46 18.72 9.95
C PRO A 248 31.22 18.73 8.44
N GLU A 249 30.31 19.59 7.96
CA GLU A 249 29.94 19.79 6.55
C GLU A 249 31.08 20.41 5.69
N GLY A 250 32.34 20.06 5.96
CA GLY A 250 33.52 20.80 5.53
C GLY A 250 34.51 20.03 4.66
N GLU A 251 34.12 18.98 3.94
CA GLU A 251 35.04 18.28 3.03
C GLU A 251 34.30 17.74 1.78
N ILE A 252 33.81 18.66 0.95
CA ILE A 252 33.58 18.41 -0.47
C ILE A 252 34.44 19.43 -1.22
N MET A 253 35.65 19.01 -1.59
CA MET A 253 36.51 19.67 -2.58
C MET A 253 36.46 18.87 -3.88
#